data_AF-A0A2N2HUJ8-F1
#
_entry.id   AF-A0A2N2HUJ8-F1
#
_cell.length_a   1.000
_cell.length_b   1.000
_cell.length_c   1.000
_cell.angle_alpha   90.00
_cell.angle_beta   90.00
_cell.angle_gamma   90.00
#
_symmetry.space_group_name_H-M   'P 1'
#
loop_
_entity.id
_entity.type
_entity.pdbx_description
1 polymer ?
#
loop_
_entity_poly.entity_id
_entity_poly.type
_entity_poly.pdbx_seq_one_letter_code
_entity_poly.pdbx_strand_id
1 'polypeptide(L)'
;MNDIAPPTKPLRPTTPEGERQEREHERKVARVADQLRNRRSTAPLSRQKRVVSHQVPKVNDKKHTDEKVNLLDFDQVIEVDPVRRICIAEPGVPFCELVDKTLPFGL
;
A
#
# COMPACT_ATOMS: atom_id res chain seq x y z
N MET A 1 2.94 6.63 -30.48
CA MET A 1 2.45 7.66 -29.54
C MET A 1 1.97 6.94 -28.29
N ASN A 2 2.77 6.90 -27.24
CA ASN A 2 2.30 6.46 -25.92
C ASN A 2 2.15 7.73 -25.08
N ASP A 3 0.93 8.24 -25.00
CA ASP A 3 0.58 9.26 -24.02
C ASP A 3 0.63 8.63 -22.63
N ILE A 4 1.80 8.71 -21.99
CA ILE A 4 1.89 8.49 -20.55
C ILE A 4 1.17 9.68 -19.94
N ALA A 5 -0.06 9.46 -19.47
CA ALA A 5 -0.80 10.46 -18.70
C ALA A 5 0.14 11.06 -17.65
N PRO A 6 0.15 12.40 -17.47
CA PRO A 6 1.02 13.03 -16.49
C PRO A 6 0.81 12.38 -15.13
N PRO A 7 1.87 12.17 -14.32
CA PRO A 7 1.74 11.53 -13.03
C PRO A 7 0.71 12.30 -12.22
N THR A 8 -0.45 11.68 -11.98
CA THR A 8 -1.50 12.24 -11.12
C THR A 8 -0.87 12.51 -9.77
N LYS A 9 -0.90 13.77 -9.33
CA LYS A 9 -0.41 14.15 -8.01
C LYS A 9 -1.08 13.25 -6.96
N PRO A 10 -0.33 12.63 -6.04
CA PRO A 10 -0.94 11.75 -5.04
C PRO A 10 -1.93 12.56 -4.19
N LEU A 11 -3.08 11.93 -3.91
CA LEU A 11 -4.05 12.47 -2.97
C LEU A 11 -3.38 12.61 -1.60
N ARG A 12 -3.67 13.71 -0.91
CA ARG A 12 -3.17 13.99 0.44
C ARG A 12 -4.35 14.17 1.39
N PRO A 13 -4.17 13.79 2.67
CA PRO A 13 -5.15 14.09 3.71
C PRO A 13 -5.25 15.60 3.93
N THR A 14 -6.34 16.01 4.56
CA THR A 14 -6.67 17.41 4.86
C THR A 14 -6.95 17.63 6.34
N THR A 15 -7.10 16.56 7.13
CA THR A 15 -7.33 16.62 8.56
C THR A 15 -6.04 16.42 9.35
N PRO A 16 -5.93 16.97 10.59
CA PRO A 16 -4.75 16.78 11.43
C PRO A 16 -4.47 15.30 11.78
N GLU A 17 -5.50 14.47 11.85
CA GLU A 17 -5.34 13.01 12.06
C GLU A 17 -4.84 12.34 10.78
N GLY A 18 -5.43 12.66 9.62
CA GLY A 18 -4.95 12.14 8.34
C GLY A 18 -3.49 12.51 8.08
N GLU A 19 -3.07 13.74 8.41
CA GLU A 19 -1.67 14.14 8.32
C GLU A 19 -0.74 13.35 9.26
N ARG A 20 -1.20 12.98 10.46
CA ARG A 20 -0.45 12.09 11.36
C ARG A 20 -0.26 10.72 10.72
N GLN A 21 -1.35 10.13 10.22
CA GLN A 21 -1.33 8.82 9.59
C GLN A 21 -0.46 8.81 8.32
N GLU A 22 -0.50 9.89 7.53
CA GLU A 22 0.36 10.08 6.37
C GLU A 22 1.85 10.12 6.75
N ARG A 23 2.22 10.76 7.87
CA ARG A 23 3.61 10.74 8.34
C ARG A 23 4.06 9.33 8.74
N GLU A 24 3.19 8.54 9.36
CA GLU A 24 3.50 7.13 9.64
C GLU A 24 3.62 6.32 8.34
N HIS A 25 2.73 6.55 7.39
CA HIS A 25 2.81 5.95 6.06
C HIS A 25 4.13 6.28 5.36
N GLU A 26 4.54 7.55 5.35
CA GLU A 26 5.80 8.00 4.76
C GLU A 26 7.02 7.33 5.41
N ARG A 27 7.00 7.07 6.73
CA ARG A 27 8.06 6.29 7.40
C ARG A 27 8.11 4.85 6.91
N LYS A 28 6.96 4.18 6.73
CA LYS A 28 6.92 2.83 6.16
C LYS A 28 7.45 2.80 4.73
N VAL A 29 7.06 3.80 3.91
CA VAL A 29 7.56 3.96 2.54
C VAL A 29 9.08 4.18 2.53
N ALA A 30 9.60 5.06 3.39
CA ALA A 30 11.04 5.31 3.51
C ALA A 30 11.80 4.04 3.87
N ARG A 31 11.30 3.27 4.85
CA ARG A 31 11.88 1.97 5.24
C ARG A 31 11.97 1.00 4.07
N VAL A 32 10.90 0.87 3.27
CA VAL A 32 10.89 0.00 2.09
C VAL A 32 11.84 0.52 1.00
N ALA A 33 11.83 1.83 0.75
CA ALA A 33 12.71 2.46 -0.23
C ALA A 33 14.18 2.25 0.11
N ASP A 34 14.55 2.40 1.39
CA ASP A 34 15.93 2.20 1.85
C ASP A 34 16.35 0.74 1.78
N GLN A 35 15.46 -0.20 2.10
CA GLN A 35 15.70 -1.63 1.90
C GLN A 35 16.03 -1.92 0.42
N LEU A 36 15.25 -1.35 -0.50
CA LEU A 36 15.44 -1.56 -1.95
C LEU A 36 16.71 -0.90 -2.48
N ARG A 37 16.98 0.35 -2.09
CA ARG A 37 18.17 1.10 -2.54
C ARG A 37 19.48 0.46 -2.07
N ASN A 38 19.50 -0.04 -0.84
CA ASN A 38 20.71 -0.61 -0.24
C ASN A 38 20.87 -2.11 -0.51
N ARG A 39 19.92 -2.73 -1.22
CA ARG A 39 19.97 -4.15 -1.54
C ARG A 39 21.16 -4.46 -2.47
N ARG A 40 22.01 -5.40 -2.05
CA ARG A 40 23.15 -5.92 -2.84
C ARG A 40 22.90 -7.28 -3.48
N SER A 41 21.98 -8.06 -2.92
CA SER A 41 21.61 -9.37 -3.45
C SER A 41 21.02 -9.26 -4.85
N THR A 42 21.37 -10.21 -5.72
CA THR A 42 20.78 -10.38 -7.06
C THR A 42 19.75 -11.51 -7.10
N ALA A 43 19.49 -12.17 -5.96
CA ALA A 43 18.47 -13.19 -5.87
C ALA A 43 17.08 -12.61 -6.21
N PRO A 44 16.09 -13.46 -6.56
CA PRO A 44 14.71 -13.00 -6.65
C PRO A 44 14.25 -12.33 -5.36
N LEU A 45 13.31 -11.41 -5.49
CA LEU A 45 12.75 -10.64 -4.39
C LEU A 45 11.24 -10.55 -4.61
N SER A 46 10.46 -10.92 -3.60
CA SER A 46 9.01 -10.81 -3.66
C SER A 46 8.46 -9.97 -2.52
N ARG A 47 7.22 -9.48 -2.71
CA ARG A 47 6.49 -8.73 -1.71
C ARG A 47 5.84 -9.69 -0.73
N GLN A 48 6.12 -9.52 0.55
CA GLN A 48 5.34 -10.12 1.61
C GLN A 48 4.21 -9.15 1.98
N LYS A 49 2.98 -9.60 1.76
CA LYS A 49 1.74 -8.83 1.97
C LYS A 49 0.69 -9.72 2.60
N ARG A 50 -0.29 -9.13 3.29
CA ARG A 50 -1.36 -9.87 3.99
C ARG A 50 -2.29 -10.60 3.01
N VAL A 51 -2.49 -10.05 1.82
CA VAL A 51 -3.39 -10.61 0.81
C VAL A 51 -2.77 -11.84 0.13
N VAL A 52 -3.55 -12.92 0.05
CA VAL A 52 -3.15 -14.17 -0.60
C VAL A 52 -2.94 -14.01 -2.12
N SER A 53 -2.17 -14.93 -2.69
CA SER A 53 -2.02 -15.04 -4.14
C SER A 53 -3.19 -15.83 -4.70
N HIS A 54 -4.02 -15.22 -5.55
CA HIS A 54 -5.08 -15.93 -6.30
C HIS A 54 -4.55 -16.63 -7.56
N GLN A 55 -3.24 -16.63 -7.78
CA GLN A 55 -2.60 -17.37 -8.86
C GLN A 55 -2.29 -18.79 -8.41
N VAL A 56 -2.51 -19.75 -9.32
CA VAL A 56 -2.07 -21.13 -9.15
C VAL A 56 -0.54 -21.14 -8.97
N PRO A 57 -0.02 -21.79 -7.90
CA PRO A 57 1.42 -21.89 -7.68
C PRO A 57 2.13 -22.49 -8.91
N LYS A 58 3.15 -21.80 -9.42
CA LYS A 58 3.98 -22.36 -10.49
C LYS A 58 5.03 -23.25 -9.85
N VAL A 59 5.25 -24.44 -10.42
CA VAL A 59 6.13 -25.48 -9.87
C VAL A 59 7.55 -24.96 -9.54
N ASN A 60 8.06 -24.01 -10.33
CA ASN A 60 9.39 -23.40 -10.13
C ASN A 60 9.33 -21.96 -9.58
N ASP A 61 8.22 -21.56 -8.96
CA ASP A 61 8.08 -20.21 -8.39
C ASP A 61 8.92 -20.06 -7.12
N LYS A 62 9.89 -19.15 -7.16
CA LYS A 62 10.75 -18.82 -6.02
C LYS A 62 10.06 -17.91 -5.01
N LYS A 63 8.86 -17.39 -5.29
CA LYS A 63 8.10 -16.50 -4.39
C LYS A 63 7.83 -17.08 -3.00
N HIS A 64 8.02 -18.37 -2.75
CA HIS A 64 7.89 -18.94 -1.40
C HIS A 64 9.22 -19.03 -0.63
N THR A 65 10.36 -18.94 -1.33
CA THR A 65 11.70 -19.15 -0.76
C THR A 65 12.65 -17.97 -0.98
N ASP A 66 12.25 -17.00 -1.81
CA ASP A 66 13.03 -15.81 -2.11
C ASP A 66 12.98 -14.76 -0.98
N GLU A 67 13.88 -13.79 -1.08
CA GLU A 67 13.94 -12.66 -0.16
C GLU A 67 12.63 -11.86 -0.18
N LYS A 68 12.30 -11.24 0.96
CA LYS A 68 11.04 -10.50 1.14
C LYS A 68 11.25 -9.00 1.33
N VAL A 69 10.43 -8.23 0.63
CA VAL A 69 10.08 -6.87 1.04
C VAL A 69 8.85 -6.96 1.93
N ASN A 70 9.00 -6.61 3.21
CA ASN A 70 7.90 -6.69 4.17
C ASN A 70 6.98 -5.46 4.04
N LEU A 71 5.74 -5.73 3.61
CA LEU A 71 4.65 -4.76 3.47
C LEU A 71 3.44 -5.12 4.38
N LEU A 72 3.63 -5.98 5.39
CA LEU A 72 2.54 -6.47 6.23
C LEU A 72 1.88 -5.38 7.08
N ASP A 73 2.63 -4.34 7.42
CA ASP A 73 2.21 -3.21 8.26
C ASP A 73 1.59 -2.05 7.48
N PHE A 74 1.36 -2.21 6.17
CA PHE A 74 0.63 -1.24 5.34
C PHE A 74 -0.88 -1.52 5.40
N ASP A 75 -1.48 -1.42 6.58
CA ASP A 75 -2.87 -1.82 6.85
C ASP A 75 -3.75 -0.73 7.49
N GLN A 76 -3.42 0.55 7.31
CA GLN A 76 -4.15 1.68 7.90
C GLN A 76 -5.03 2.43 6.90
N VAL A 77 -6.21 2.86 7.36
CA VAL A 77 -7.00 3.92 6.70
C VAL A 77 -6.42 5.27 7.13
N ILE A 78 -5.98 6.07 6.16
CA ILE A 78 -5.32 7.37 6.40
C ILE A 78 -6.36 8.46 6.62
N GLU A 79 -7.33 8.61 5.72
CA GLU A 79 -8.38 9.62 5.84
C GLU A 79 -9.64 9.21 5.05
N VAL A 80 -10.81 9.45 5.62
CA VAL A 80 -12.09 9.45 4.90
C VAL A 80 -12.58 10.90 4.83
N ASP A 81 -12.63 11.44 3.62
CA ASP A 81 -13.11 12.79 3.32
C ASP A 81 -14.50 12.69 2.67
N PRO A 82 -15.59 12.91 3.43
CA PRO A 82 -16.95 12.83 2.91
C PRO A 82 -17.30 13.97 1.96
N VAL A 83 -16.61 15.12 2.04
CA VAL A 83 -16.87 16.28 1.19
C VAL A 83 -16.30 16.04 -0.20
N ARG A 84 -15.04 15.61 -0.27
CA ARG A 84 -14.38 15.24 -1.54
C ARG A 84 -14.79 13.85 -2.03
N ARG A 85 -15.49 13.06 -1.20
CA ARG A 85 -15.88 11.67 -1.44
C ARG A 85 -14.68 10.76 -1.73
N ILE A 86 -13.65 10.87 -0.90
CA ILE A 86 -12.37 10.16 -1.05
C ILE A 86 -12.08 9.37 0.22
N CYS A 87 -11.62 8.13 0.05
CA CYS A 87 -10.97 7.36 1.10
C CYS A 87 -9.50 7.14 0.71
N ILE A 88 -8.58 7.64 1.52
CA ILE A 88 -7.14 7.40 1.40
C ILE A 88 -6.80 6.24 2.34
N ALA A 89 -6.27 5.15 1.80
CA ALA A 89 -5.98 3.95 2.55
C ALA A 89 -4.71 3.25 2.06
N GLU A 90 -4.05 2.55 2.96
CA GLU A 90 -2.90 1.72 2.63
C GLU A 90 -3.32 0.44 1.88
N PRO A 91 -2.43 -0.13 1.03
CA PRO A 91 -2.79 -1.24 0.14
C PRO A 91 -3.13 -2.56 0.84
N GLY A 92 -2.88 -2.68 2.15
CA GLY A 92 -3.16 -3.87 2.94
C GLY A 92 -4.43 -3.77 3.80
N VAL A 93 -5.16 -2.64 3.78
CA VAL A 93 -6.43 -2.51 4.50
C VAL A 93 -7.44 -3.53 3.97
N PRO A 94 -8.06 -4.35 4.83
CA PRO A 94 -9.13 -5.26 4.42
C PRO A 94 -10.34 -4.51 3.85
N PHE A 95 -10.99 -5.07 2.83
CA PHE A 95 -12.16 -4.43 2.22
C PHE A 95 -13.31 -4.20 3.21
N CYS A 96 -13.55 -5.14 4.14
CA CYS A 96 -14.55 -4.97 5.18
C CYS A 96 -14.27 -3.75 6.07
N GLU A 97 -12.99 -3.49 6.39
CA GLU A 97 -12.61 -2.34 7.20
C GLU A 97 -12.80 -1.03 6.42
N LEU A 98 -12.52 -1.03 5.12
CA LEU A 98 -12.86 0.12 4.26
C LEU A 98 -14.36 0.41 4.31
N VAL A 99 -15.19 -0.62 4.10
CA VAL A 99 -16.66 -0.47 4.15
C VAL A 99 -17.12 0.04 5.51
N ASP A 100 -16.63 -0.54 6.61
CA ASP A 100 -17.00 -0.13 7.96
C ASP A 100 -16.68 1.36 8.22
N LYS A 101 -15.59 1.86 7.62
CA LYS A 101 -15.15 3.26 7.77
C LYS A 101 -15.86 4.22 6.80
N THR A 102 -16.27 3.78 5.62
CA THR A 102 -16.85 4.65 4.58
C THR A 102 -18.38 4.65 4.57
N LEU A 103 -19.02 3.53 4.89
CA LEU A 103 -20.47 3.35 4.85
C LEU A 103 -21.24 4.38 5.70
N PRO A 104 -20.80 4.78 6.91
CA PRO A 104 -21.49 5.82 7.69
C PRO A 104 -21.60 7.18 6.98
N PHE A 105 -20.75 7.43 5.98
CA PHE A 105 -20.74 8.65 5.17
C PHE A 105 -21.44 8.48 3.81
N GLY A 106 -22.02 7.30 3.53
CA GLY A 106 -22.65 7.00 2.23
C GLY A 106 -21.63 6.87 1.08
N LEU A 107 -20.42 6.40 1.40
CA LEU A 107 -19.31 6.19 0.46
C LEU A 107 -19.03 4.71 0.23
#